data_AF-K4I9D8-F1
#
_entry.id   AF-K4I9D8-F1
#
_cell.length_a   1.000
_cell.length_b   1.000
_cell.length_c   1.000
_cell.angle_alpha   90.00
_cell.angle_beta   90.00
_cell.angle_gamma   90.00
#
_symmetry.space_group_name_H-M   'P 1'
#
loop_
_entity.id
_entity.type
_entity.pdbx_description
1 polymer ?
#
loop_
_entity_poly.entity_id
_entity_poly.type
_entity_poly.pdbx_seq_one_letter_code
_entity_poly.pdbx_strand_id
1 'polypeptide(L)'
;MDDFDTRNSLHFYTYIEHAESLKLAADENLDLFLEVVENWFTENDRIKTLGLSRSIMLLYSLSIELIIKARALFIEKENIKSGQIKTFYDFMKKWKGKSNGHDYLQIVEYYKIKLDSSEIELLKNFQSHAVWAGRFPFPHKESEIIMLEEGLFHRGSLGIQNKFQIQNFINKQVSLMNN
;
A
#
# COMPACT_ATOMS: atom_id res chain seq x y z
N MET A 1 -3.65 24.11 -20.04
CA MET A 1 -4.20 22.74 -19.97
C MET A 1 -5.24 22.75 -18.88
N ASP A 2 -6.46 22.40 -19.25
CA ASP A 2 -7.52 22.11 -18.27
C ASP A 2 -7.06 20.96 -17.36
N ASP A 3 -7.45 20.90 -16.09
CA ASP A 3 -7.06 19.77 -15.22
C ASP A 3 -7.54 18.42 -15.81
N PHE A 4 -8.57 18.48 -16.65
CA PHE A 4 -9.11 17.36 -17.45
C PHE A 4 -8.27 16.96 -18.68
N ASP A 5 -7.26 17.73 -19.09
CA ASP A 5 -6.38 17.42 -20.23
C ASP A 5 -5.17 16.55 -19.82
N THR A 6 -5.14 16.14 -18.55
CA THR A 6 -4.12 15.25 -18.01
C THR A 6 -4.54 13.80 -18.23
N ARG A 7 -3.66 12.96 -18.82
CA ARG A 7 -3.93 11.52 -18.98
C ARG A 7 -4.26 10.90 -17.61
N ASN A 8 -5.30 10.04 -17.53
CA ASN A 8 -5.72 9.39 -16.29
C ASN A 8 -4.56 8.71 -15.53
N SER A 9 -3.57 8.14 -16.24
CA SER A 9 -2.39 7.50 -15.65
C SER A 9 -1.40 8.47 -14.97
N LEU A 10 -1.59 9.77 -15.11
CA LEU A 10 -0.82 10.83 -14.44
C LEU A 10 -1.71 11.69 -13.53
N HIS A 11 -3.00 11.41 -13.48
CA HIS A 11 -3.95 12.20 -12.72
C HIS A 11 -4.07 11.61 -11.30
N PHE A 12 -3.67 12.39 -10.29
CA PHE A 12 -3.58 11.89 -8.91
C PHE A 12 -4.93 11.41 -8.35
N TYR A 13 -6.07 11.99 -8.77
CA TYR A 13 -7.38 11.52 -8.32
C TYR A 13 -7.68 10.07 -8.74
N THR A 14 -7.19 9.62 -9.89
CA THR A 14 -7.33 8.21 -10.31
C THR A 14 -6.68 7.28 -9.29
N TYR A 15 -5.55 7.68 -8.72
CA TYR A 15 -4.85 6.90 -7.70
C TYR A 15 -5.54 6.96 -6.33
N ILE A 16 -6.18 8.08 -5.99
CA ILE A 16 -7.02 8.19 -4.79
C ILE A 16 -8.18 7.20 -4.88
N GLU A 17 -8.93 7.20 -5.98
CA GLU A 17 -10.07 6.30 -6.20
C GLU A 17 -9.65 4.83 -6.14
N HIS A 18 -8.54 4.48 -6.77
CA HIS A 18 -8.00 3.11 -6.67
C HIS A 18 -7.52 2.77 -5.26
N ALA A 19 -6.93 3.71 -4.51
CA ALA A 19 -6.55 3.47 -3.12
C ALA A 19 -7.77 3.18 -2.23
N GLU A 20 -8.83 3.97 -2.38
CA GLU A 20 -10.07 3.83 -1.62
C GLU A 20 -10.80 2.52 -1.95
N SER A 21 -10.91 2.18 -3.25
CA SER A 21 -11.55 0.93 -3.67
C SER A 21 -10.83 -0.32 -3.14
N LEU A 22 -9.49 -0.37 -3.18
CA LEU A 22 -8.74 -1.49 -2.61
C LEU A 22 -8.87 -1.57 -1.09
N LYS A 23 -8.89 -0.42 -0.41
CA LYS A 23 -9.12 -0.37 1.03
C LYS A 23 -10.51 -0.89 1.40
N LEU A 24 -11.54 -0.50 0.64
CA LEU A 24 -12.91 -0.97 0.86
C LEU A 24 -13.00 -2.50 0.73
N ALA A 25 -12.43 -3.06 -0.33
CA ALA A 25 -12.37 -4.52 -0.51
C ALA A 25 -11.56 -5.22 0.60
N ALA A 26 -10.50 -4.59 1.10
CA ALA A 26 -9.72 -5.12 2.22
C ALA A 26 -10.54 -5.13 3.52
N ASP A 27 -11.32 -4.08 3.77
CA ASP A 27 -12.20 -4.00 4.93
C ASP A 27 -13.30 -5.08 4.90
N GLU A 28 -13.93 -5.29 3.74
CA GLU A 28 -14.94 -6.35 3.59
C GLU A 28 -14.33 -7.74 3.85
N ASN A 29 -13.12 -7.97 3.34
CA ASN A 29 -12.39 -9.21 3.61
C ASN A 29 -12.00 -9.35 5.09
N LEU A 30 -11.70 -8.24 5.77
CA LEU A 30 -11.39 -8.24 7.20
C LEU A 30 -12.63 -8.58 8.03
N ASP A 31 -13.78 -8.00 7.69
CA ASP A 31 -15.04 -8.28 8.38
C ASP A 31 -15.39 -9.78 8.21
N LEU A 32 -15.21 -10.35 7.01
CA LEU A 32 -15.36 -11.80 6.77
C LEU A 32 -14.31 -12.65 7.50
N PHE A 33 -13.06 -12.18 7.60
CA PHE A 33 -12.00 -12.87 8.34
C PHE A 33 -12.37 -13.00 9.81
N LEU A 34 -12.88 -11.94 10.44
CA LEU A 34 -13.28 -11.94 11.84
C LEU A 34 -14.43 -12.94 12.08
N GLU A 35 -15.43 -12.96 11.19
CA GLU A 35 -16.55 -13.92 11.25
C GLU A 35 -16.07 -15.38 11.21
N VAL A 36 -15.10 -15.69 10.33
CA VAL A 36 -14.57 -17.05 10.18
C VAL A 36 -13.71 -17.46 11.36
N VAL A 37 -12.89 -16.55 11.90
CA VAL A 37 -12.00 -16.84 13.04
C VAL A 37 -12.79 -17.10 14.32
N GLU A 38 -13.90 -16.41 14.53
CA GLU A 38 -14.79 -16.65 15.69
C GLU A 38 -15.43 -18.04 15.66
N ASN A 39 -15.57 -18.65 14.48
CA ASN A 39 -16.30 -19.90 14.24
C ASN A 39 -15.42 -20.99 13.63
N TRP A 40 -14.10 -20.94 13.84
CA TRP A 40 -13.18 -21.86 13.18
C TRP A 40 -13.24 -23.25 13.84
N PHE A 41 -13.86 -24.21 13.14
CA PHE A 41 -13.95 -25.61 13.58
C PHE A 41 -13.35 -26.62 12.59
N THR A 42 -13.02 -26.22 11.36
CA THR A 42 -12.55 -27.14 10.30
C THR A 42 -11.21 -26.73 9.66
N GLU A 43 -10.55 -27.68 8.98
CA GLU A 43 -9.35 -27.39 8.18
C GLU A 43 -9.63 -26.43 7.00
N ASN A 44 -10.86 -26.46 6.46
CA ASN A 44 -11.25 -25.51 5.41
C ASN A 44 -11.33 -24.07 5.94
N ASP A 45 -11.81 -23.89 7.17
CA ASP A 45 -11.85 -22.56 7.82
C ASP A 45 -10.43 -22.04 8.07
N ARG A 46 -9.48 -22.92 8.38
CA ARG A 46 -8.05 -22.57 8.48
C ARG A 46 -7.53 -22.00 7.18
N ILE A 47 -7.74 -22.75 6.09
CA ILE A 47 -7.25 -22.38 4.76
C ILE A 47 -7.90 -21.07 4.31
N LYS A 48 -9.21 -20.90 4.56
CA LYS A 48 -9.96 -19.68 4.29
C LYS A 48 -9.38 -18.49 5.06
N THR A 49 -9.13 -18.65 6.35
CA THR A 49 -8.53 -17.63 7.24
C THR A 49 -7.15 -17.19 6.73
N LEU A 50 -6.31 -18.14 6.33
CA LEU A 50 -5.00 -17.85 5.75
C LEU A 50 -5.10 -17.09 4.42
N GLY A 51 -6.04 -17.49 3.55
CA GLY A 51 -6.28 -16.81 2.27
C GLY A 51 -6.77 -15.38 2.47
N LEU A 52 -7.76 -15.18 3.34
CA LEU A 52 -8.30 -13.87 3.69
C LEU A 52 -7.22 -12.97 4.28
N SER A 53 -6.47 -13.45 5.28
CA SER A 53 -5.39 -12.67 5.89
C SER A 53 -4.38 -12.17 4.85
N ARG A 54 -3.92 -13.03 3.94
CA ARG A 54 -2.97 -12.64 2.88
C ARG A 54 -3.58 -11.64 1.90
N SER A 55 -4.84 -11.85 1.51
CA SER A 55 -5.57 -10.94 0.63
C SER A 55 -5.70 -9.54 1.25
N ILE A 56 -6.11 -9.47 2.52
CA ILE A 56 -6.27 -8.20 3.25
C ILE A 56 -4.96 -7.43 3.31
N MET A 57 -3.87 -8.10 3.71
CA MET A 57 -2.55 -7.47 3.81
C MET A 57 -2.05 -6.94 2.46
N LEU A 58 -2.30 -7.69 1.37
CA LEU A 58 -1.96 -7.23 0.02
C LEU A 58 -2.78 -6.00 -0.37
N LEU A 59 -4.11 -6.05 -0.22
CA LEU A 59 -5.00 -4.97 -0.63
C LEU A 59 -4.73 -3.68 0.15
N TYR A 60 -4.53 -3.79 1.47
CA TYR A 60 -4.09 -2.67 2.30
C TYR A 60 -2.73 -2.13 1.87
N SER A 61 -1.75 -2.99 1.58
CA SER A 61 -0.45 -2.52 1.11
C SER A 61 -0.52 -1.81 -0.24
N LEU A 62 -1.35 -2.29 -1.16
CA LEU A 62 -1.55 -1.64 -2.47
C LEU A 62 -2.31 -0.32 -2.32
N SER A 63 -3.28 -0.25 -1.41
CA SER A 63 -3.97 0.99 -1.09
C SER A 63 -3.00 2.08 -0.57
N ILE A 64 -2.12 1.70 0.37
CA ILE A 64 -1.05 2.58 0.88
C ILE A 64 -0.10 3.01 -0.25
N GLU A 65 0.32 2.08 -1.11
CA GLU A 65 1.19 2.38 -2.25
C GLU A 65 0.54 3.41 -3.20
N LEU A 66 -0.73 3.20 -3.53
CA LEU A 66 -1.48 4.05 -4.46
C LEU A 66 -1.67 5.47 -3.90
N ILE A 67 -2.00 5.62 -2.61
CA ILE A 67 -2.16 6.96 -2.05
C ILE A 67 -0.83 7.72 -1.95
N ILE A 68 0.28 7.03 -1.67
CA ILE A 68 1.62 7.63 -1.75
C ILE A 68 1.95 8.04 -3.20
N LYS A 69 1.61 7.22 -4.20
CA LYS A 69 1.75 7.59 -5.61
C LYS A 69 0.89 8.79 -5.99
N ALA A 70 -0.33 8.88 -5.47
CA ALA A 70 -1.19 10.05 -5.66
C ALA A 70 -0.51 11.33 -5.13
N ARG A 71 0.08 11.27 -3.92
CA ARG A 71 0.83 12.39 -3.33
C ARG A 71 2.02 12.82 -4.18
N ALA A 72 2.78 11.86 -4.68
CA ALA A 72 3.91 12.14 -5.55
C ALA A 72 3.46 12.77 -6.89
N LEU A 73 2.39 12.28 -7.51
CA LEU A 73 1.80 12.87 -8.71
C LEU A 73 1.29 14.30 -8.46
N PHE A 74 0.68 14.55 -7.31
CA PHE A 74 0.25 15.90 -6.92
C PHE A 74 1.44 16.87 -6.77
N ILE A 75 2.56 16.42 -6.18
CA ILE A 75 3.79 17.23 -6.09
C ILE A 75 4.34 17.53 -7.50
N GLU A 76 4.22 16.58 -8.42
CA GLU A 76 4.69 16.71 -9.82
C GLU A 76 3.69 17.42 -10.75
N LYS A 77 2.56 17.94 -10.24
CA LYS A 77 1.46 18.48 -11.07
C LYS A 77 1.91 19.54 -12.08
N GLU A 78 2.81 20.43 -11.70
CA GLU A 78 3.33 21.48 -12.60
C GLU A 78 4.27 20.92 -13.67
N ASN A 79 5.05 19.87 -13.35
CA ASN A 79 5.90 19.17 -14.31
C ASN A 79 5.09 18.34 -15.30
N ILE A 80 3.93 17.84 -14.87
CA ILE A 80 2.95 17.19 -15.74
C ILE A 80 2.27 18.23 -16.65
N LYS A 81 1.76 19.34 -16.09
CA LYS A 81 1.11 20.43 -16.85
C LYS A 81 2.02 21.08 -17.88
N SER A 82 3.30 21.23 -17.56
CA SER A 82 4.31 21.75 -18.51
C SER A 82 4.76 20.74 -19.56
N GLY A 83 4.35 19.47 -19.45
CA GLY A 83 4.74 18.40 -20.36
C GLY A 83 6.17 17.89 -20.15
N GLN A 84 6.83 18.23 -19.03
CA GLN A 84 8.10 17.61 -18.64
C GLN A 84 7.90 16.13 -18.29
N ILE A 85 6.75 15.77 -17.69
CA ILE A 85 6.31 14.40 -17.46
C ILE A 85 5.14 14.11 -18.40
N LYS A 86 5.37 13.28 -19.42
CA LYS A 86 4.37 12.98 -20.46
C LYS A 86 3.71 11.62 -20.29
N THR A 87 4.40 10.72 -19.60
CA THR A 87 3.97 9.34 -19.38
C THR A 87 4.17 8.92 -17.94
N PHE A 88 3.41 7.92 -17.50
CA PHE A 88 3.63 7.29 -16.20
C PHE A 88 5.06 6.73 -16.06
N TYR A 89 5.66 6.28 -17.16
CA TYR A 89 7.04 5.82 -17.16
C TYR A 89 8.04 6.95 -16.84
N ASP A 90 7.81 8.16 -17.35
CA ASP A 90 8.62 9.33 -17.02
C ASP A 90 8.52 9.69 -15.54
N PHE A 91 7.32 9.61 -14.97
CA PHE A 91 7.09 9.78 -13.53
C PHE A 91 7.84 8.73 -12.71
N MET A 92 7.68 7.45 -13.04
CA MET A 92 8.33 6.36 -12.31
C MET A 92 9.86 6.47 -12.33
N LYS A 93 10.46 6.92 -13.44
CA LYS A 93 11.91 7.09 -13.57
C LYS A 93 12.53 8.05 -12.56
N LYS A 94 11.76 8.99 -11.98
CA LYS A 94 12.27 9.99 -11.05
C LYS A 94 12.88 9.37 -9.79
N TRP A 95 12.24 8.33 -9.28
CA TRP A 95 12.56 7.75 -7.97
C TRP A 95 12.87 6.25 -8.02
N LYS A 96 12.45 5.55 -9.09
CA LYS A 96 12.50 4.08 -9.16
C LYS A 96 13.91 3.48 -9.01
N GLY A 97 15.00 4.20 -9.26
CA GLY A 97 16.37 3.68 -9.06
C GLY A 97 16.55 2.26 -9.63
N LYS A 98 16.93 1.28 -8.77
CA LYS A 98 16.96 -0.17 -9.07
C LYS A 98 15.71 -0.94 -8.56
N SER A 99 14.73 -0.25 -8.00
CA SER A 99 13.48 -0.83 -7.48
C SER A 99 12.55 -1.28 -8.60
N ASN A 100 11.70 -2.25 -8.32
CA ASN A 100 10.60 -2.70 -9.18
C ASN A 100 9.43 -1.70 -9.24
N GLY A 101 9.43 -0.65 -8.41
CA GLY A 101 8.41 0.41 -8.44
C GLY A 101 7.26 0.19 -7.44
N HIS A 102 7.43 -0.73 -6.50
CA HIS A 102 6.52 -1.02 -5.38
C HIS A 102 7.08 -0.58 -4.02
N ASP A 103 8.31 -0.05 -4.01
CA ASP A 103 8.93 0.49 -2.80
C ASP A 103 8.40 1.92 -2.56
N TYR A 104 7.27 2.03 -1.89
CA TYR A 104 6.66 3.32 -1.58
C TYR A 104 7.42 4.11 -0.51
N LEU A 105 8.31 3.49 0.27
CA LEU A 105 9.23 4.24 1.14
C LEU A 105 10.25 5.04 0.31
N GLN A 106 10.72 4.52 -0.82
CA GLN A 106 11.57 5.29 -1.75
C GLN A 106 10.83 6.52 -2.32
N ILE A 107 9.53 6.39 -2.60
CA ILE A 107 8.70 7.52 -3.04
C ILE A 107 8.65 8.60 -1.95
N VAL A 108 8.36 8.17 -0.71
CA VAL A 108 8.29 9.06 0.46
C VAL A 108 9.62 9.81 0.66
N GLU A 109 10.75 9.11 0.59
CA GLU A 109 12.07 9.69 0.74
C GLU A 109 12.39 10.69 -0.38
N TYR A 110 12.22 10.29 -1.64
CA TYR A 110 12.54 11.12 -2.80
C TYR A 110 11.72 12.42 -2.82
N TYR A 111 10.40 12.31 -2.59
CA TYR A 111 9.49 13.46 -2.59
C TYR A 111 9.41 14.19 -1.26
N LYS A 112 10.17 13.75 -0.24
CA LYS A 112 10.18 14.30 1.12
C LYS A 112 8.76 14.41 1.70
N ILE A 113 7.94 13.38 1.48
CA ILE A 113 6.57 13.32 2.02
C ILE A 113 6.67 13.26 3.54
N LYS A 114 6.11 14.27 4.22
CA LYS A 114 6.16 14.35 5.69
C LYS A 114 5.24 13.30 6.29
N LEU A 115 5.84 12.35 7.01
CA LEU A 115 5.16 11.32 7.77
C LEU A 115 5.53 11.43 9.24
N ASP A 116 4.58 11.16 10.13
CA ASP A 116 4.85 10.97 11.55
C ASP A 116 5.33 9.54 11.83
N SER A 117 5.78 9.28 13.07
CA SER A 117 6.35 7.98 13.45
C SER A 117 5.36 6.82 13.29
N SER A 118 4.07 7.07 13.55
CA SER A 118 3.03 6.05 13.44
C SER A 118 2.75 5.68 11.98
N GLU A 119 2.80 6.66 11.08
CA GLU A 119 2.67 6.42 9.64
C GLU A 119 3.88 5.66 9.08
N ILE A 120 5.09 6.00 9.53
CA ILE A 120 6.30 5.26 9.12
C ILE A 120 6.20 3.79 9.54
N GLU A 121 5.72 3.53 10.76
CA GLU A 121 5.51 2.17 11.24
C GLU A 121 4.43 1.44 10.44
N LEU A 122 3.30 2.10 10.15
CA LEU A 122 2.25 1.57 9.28
C LEU A 122 2.82 1.16 7.91
N LEU A 123 3.60 2.02 7.26
CA LEU A 123 4.20 1.74 5.96
C LEU A 123 5.16 0.54 6.02
N LYS A 124 6.02 0.47 7.05
CA LYS A 124 6.94 -0.65 7.24
C LYS A 124 6.20 -1.97 7.44
N ASN A 125 5.09 -1.97 8.18
CA ASN A 125 4.28 -3.15 8.44
C ASN A 125 3.68 -3.75 7.16
N PHE A 126 3.32 -2.91 6.18
CA PHE A 126 2.65 -3.36 4.96
C PHE A 126 3.60 -3.55 3.77
N GLN A 127 4.79 -2.93 3.73
CA GLN A 127 5.62 -2.89 2.51
C GLN A 127 6.00 -4.26 1.97
N SER A 128 6.30 -5.20 2.86
CA SER A 128 6.62 -6.56 2.45
C SER A 128 5.47 -7.23 1.67
N HIS A 129 4.21 -6.86 1.93
CA HIS A 129 3.07 -7.48 1.25
C HIS A 129 2.89 -6.95 -0.19
N ALA A 130 3.21 -5.68 -0.45
CA ALA A 130 3.24 -5.13 -1.82
C ALA A 130 4.38 -5.74 -2.66
N VAL A 131 5.60 -5.81 -2.10
CA VAL A 131 6.78 -6.31 -2.84
C VAL A 131 6.59 -7.76 -3.29
N TRP A 132 5.93 -8.56 -2.47
CA TRP A 132 5.69 -9.98 -2.75
C TRP A 132 4.40 -10.22 -3.54
N ALA A 133 3.63 -9.17 -3.87
CA ALA A 133 2.36 -9.26 -4.61
C ALA A 133 1.39 -10.32 -4.04
N GLY A 134 1.35 -10.46 -2.71
CA GLY A 134 0.53 -11.46 -2.03
C GLY A 134 0.99 -12.91 -2.18
N ARG A 135 2.17 -13.17 -2.76
CA ARG A 135 2.81 -14.49 -2.72
C ARG A 135 3.17 -14.81 -1.28
N PHE A 136 3.19 -16.10 -0.93
CA PHE A 136 3.72 -16.56 0.36
C PHE A 136 5.14 -15.99 0.50
N PRO A 137 5.38 -15.02 1.40
CA PRO A 137 6.63 -14.31 1.40
C PRO A 137 7.64 -15.19 2.12
N PHE A 138 8.18 -16.21 1.48
CA PHE A 138 9.18 -17.08 2.11
C PHE A 138 10.53 -16.37 2.05
N PRO A 139 11.24 -16.17 3.18
CA PRO A 139 12.47 -15.40 3.15
C PRO A 139 13.49 -16.06 2.24
N HIS A 140 14.26 -15.24 1.51
CA HIS A 140 15.31 -15.75 0.63
C HIS A 140 16.65 -15.94 1.35
N LYS A 141 16.80 -15.37 2.55
CA LYS A 141 18.02 -15.47 3.35
C LYS A 141 17.83 -16.48 4.47
N GLU A 142 18.81 -17.37 4.62
CA GLU A 142 18.83 -18.38 5.67
C GLU A 142 18.62 -17.79 7.06
N SER A 143 19.22 -16.64 7.37
CA SER A 143 19.03 -15.96 8.66
C SER A 143 17.57 -15.55 8.91
N GLU A 144 16.85 -15.13 7.87
CA GLU A 144 15.45 -14.74 7.98
C GLU A 144 14.54 -15.99 8.05
N ILE A 145 14.94 -17.10 7.44
CA ILE A 145 14.28 -18.41 7.55
C ILE A 145 14.40 -18.94 8.99
N ILE A 146 15.61 -18.96 9.55
CA ILE A 146 15.87 -19.39 10.94
C ILE A 146 15.05 -18.56 11.92
N MET A 147 15.07 -17.22 11.78
CA MET A 147 14.24 -16.34 12.62
C MET A 147 12.75 -16.68 12.53
N LEU A 148 12.29 -17.13 11.37
CA LEU A 148 10.88 -17.49 11.19
C LEU A 148 10.53 -18.84 11.80
N GLU A 149 11.40 -19.83 11.64
CA GLU A 149 11.26 -21.15 12.24
C GLU A 149 11.32 -21.09 13.77
N GLU A 150 12.13 -20.17 14.32
CA GLU A 150 12.22 -19.87 15.75
C GLU A 150 11.07 -18.98 16.27
N GLY A 151 10.15 -18.53 15.41
CA GLY A 151 9.02 -17.66 15.78
C GLY A 151 9.41 -16.21 16.10
N LEU A 152 10.64 -15.80 15.80
CA LEU A 152 11.20 -14.47 16.05
C LEU A 152 10.94 -13.46 14.92
N PHE A 153 10.39 -13.91 13.78
CA PHE A 153 10.12 -13.06 12.62
C PHE A 153 8.71 -12.44 12.64
N HIS A 154 8.60 -11.12 12.75
CA HIS A 154 7.33 -10.39 12.70
C HIS A 154 6.95 -10.01 11.25
N ARG A 155 5.81 -10.51 10.74
CA ARG A 155 5.30 -10.23 9.38
C ARG A 155 4.21 -9.13 9.34
N GLY A 156 4.15 -8.33 10.39
CA GLY A 156 3.03 -7.43 10.68
C GLY A 156 1.88 -8.18 11.35
N SER A 157 1.02 -7.43 12.04
CA SER A 157 -0.20 -7.93 12.66
C SER A 157 -1.40 -7.42 11.89
N LEU A 158 -2.36 -8.30 11.60
CA LEU A 158 -3.67 -7.91 11.11
C LEU A 158 -4.61 -7.71 12.31
N GLY A 159 -5.21 -6.54 12.41
CA GLY A 159 -6.20 -6.22 13.43
C GLY A 159 -7.18 -5.16 12.97
N ILE A 160 -8.30 -5.04 13.68
CA ILE A 160 -9.35 -4.07 13.35
C ILE A 160 -8.84 -2.62 13.35
N GLN A 161 -7.75 -2.35 14.09
CA GLN A 161 -7.09 -1.05 14.11
C GLN A 161 -6.50 -0.67 12.74
N ASN A 162 -6.06 -1.63 11.92
CA ASN A 162 -5.49 -1.32 10.61
C ASN A 162 -6.51 -0.63 9.69
N LYS A 163 -7.79 -1.04 9.74
CA LYS A 163 -8.90 -0.40 9.02
C LYS A 163 -8.97 1.10 9.28
N PHE A 164 -8.85 1.50 10.55
CA PHE A 164 -8.88 2.90 10.96
C PHE A 164 -7.58 3.64 10.67
N GLN A 165 -6.42 3.02 10.95
CA GLN A 165 -5.10 3.62 10.70
C GLN A 165 -4.92 3.95 9.21
N ILE A 166 -5.27 3.01 8.33
CA ILE A 166 -5.16 3.18 6.88
C ILE A 166 -6.14 4.23 6.38
N GLN A 167 -7.39 4.23 6.87
CA GLN A 167 -8.35 5.28 6.51
C GLN A 167 -7.86 6.67 6.93
N ASN A 168 -7.35 6.82 8.16
CA ASN A 168 -6.82 8.08 8.66
C ASN A 168 -5.62 8.54 7.83
N PHE A 169 -4.73 7.60 7.48
CA PHE A 169 -3.60 7.87 6.61
C PHE A 169 -4.05 8.37 5.23
N ILE A 170 -5.00 7.68 4.58
CA ILE A 170 -5.57 8.09 3.29
C ILE A 170 -6.18 9.49 3.40
N ASN A 171 -7.05 9.72 4.39
CA ASN A 171 -7.71 11.02 4.59
C ASN A 171 -6.71 12.16 4.80
N LYS A 172 -5.64 11.91 5.56
CA LYS A 172 -4.56 12.90 5.76
C LYS A 172 -3.84 13.20 4.46
N GLN A 173 -3.48 12.18 3.67
CA GLN A 173 -2.84 12.40 2.38
C GLN A 173 -3.76 13.14 1.39
N VAL A 174 -5.05 12.79 1.32
CA VAL A 174 -6.04 13.48 0.47
C VAL A 174 -6.21 14.94 0.88
N SER A 175 -6.37 15.23 2.18
CA SER A 175 -6.55 16.62 2.64
C SER A 175 -5.36 17.51 2.29
N LEU A 176 -4.14 16.96 2.29
CA LEU A 176 -2.94 17.69 1.88
C LEU A 176 -2.84 17.90 0.35
N MET A 177 -3.69 17.29 -0.48
CA MET A 177 -3.78 17.52 -1.93
C MET A 177 -4.90 18.49 -2.32
N ASN A 178 -5.85 18.70 -1.40
CA ASN A 178 -6.99 19.61 -1.62
C ASN A 178 -6.75 21.03 -1.07
N ASN A 179 -5.62 21.24 -0.40
CA ASN A 179 -5.12 22.55 0.06
C ASN A 179 -4.04 23.07 -0.88
#